data_AF-A0A7Y4SF49-F1
#
_entry.id   AF-A0A7Y4SF49-F1
#
_cell.length_a   1.000
_cell.length_b   1.000
_cell.length_c   1.000
_cell.angle_alpha   90.00
_cell.angle_beta   90.00
_cell.angle_gamma   90.00
#
_symmetry.space_group_name_H-M   'P 1'
#
loop_
_entity.id
_entity.type
_entity.pdbx_description
1 polymer ?
#
loop_
_entity_poly.entity_id
_entity_poly.type
_entity_poly.pdbx_seq_one_letter_code
_entity_poly.pdbx_strand_id
1 'polypeptide(L)'
;MKILRLVTCCCLPLMSLLWAPSNSGAEKAVEFGKNFKVPLGCGCSRQDELDLNSRMKSIEAMINEYKALMPQYSSGKQTLTPEIRSTVQSSVNAKRRAAKEPGARDYGANTSDLTCGTTIDEAATPCLRGAVDDHEKVHRDACKSHKGADWRYNQLVVDYMQEEINGYQKEWDRLQEEVNKMQAYCSLDPSLRQALEQEAAQQQRLKEAADRVDGLRKVLR
;
A
#
# COMPACT_ATOMS: atom_id res chain seq x y z
N MET A 1 80.25 41.55 -26.12
CA MET A 1 80.30 40.07 -26.05
C MET A 1 79.26 39.64 -25.04
N LYS A 2 78.14 39.04 -25.45
CA LYS A 2 77.89 37.58 -25.70
C LYS A 2 77.54 36.81 -24.41
N ILE A 3 76.35 36.17 -24.47
CA ILE A 3 75.92 34.93 -23.77
C ILE A 3 75.54 35.10 -22.27
N LEU A 4 74.48 34.49 -21.70
CA LEU A 4 73.56 33.44 -22.22
C LEU A 4 72.04 33.81 -22.21
N ARG A 5 71.21 33.31 -21.26
CA ARG A 5 69.71 33.26 -21.29
C ARG A 5 69.06 33.04 -19.90
N LEU A 6 67.78 33.43 -19.83
CA LEU A 6 66.64 32.92 -19.04
C LEU A 6 66.88 31.81 -17.99
N VAL A 7 66.32 32.03 -16.78
CA VAL A 7 65.68 30.97 -15.99
C VAL A 7 64.19 31.25 -15.91
N THR A 8 63.41 30.28 -16.37
CA THR A 8 61.96 30.29 -16.55
C THR A 8 61.16 30.35 -15.25
N CYS A 9 59.98 30.97 -15.33
CA CYS A 9 58.80 30.61 -14.53
C CYS A 9 58.69 29.09 -14.32
N CYS A 10 58.40 28.65 -13.08
CA CYS A 10 57.49 27.54 -12.76
C CYS A 10 57.53 27.24 -11.24
N CYS A 11 56.60 27.80 -10.45
CA CYS A 11 56.39 27.36 -9.06
C CYS A 11 54.94 27.56 -8.54
N LEU A 12 53.96 27.72 -9.42
CA LEU A 12 52.53 27.66 -9.09
C LEU A 12 51.76 27.00 -10.26
N PRO A 13 51.65 25.66 -10.24
CA PRO A 13 50.31 25.08 -10.35
C PRO A 13 50.20 23.77 -9.54
N LEU A 14 49.86 23.86 -8.25
CA LEU A 14 49.60 22.68 -7.41
C LEU A 14 48.41 22.84 -6.44
N MET A 15 47.52 23.81 -6.72
CA MET A 15 46.25 24.02 -6.00
C MET A 15 45.00 23.70 -6.82
N SER A 16 45.14 23.38 -8.12
CA SER A 16 44.01 23.03 -9.01
C SER A 16 43.54 21.58 -8.91
N LEU A 17 44.27 20.71 -8.19
CA LEU A 17 43.91 19.29 -8.03
C LEU A 17 42.98 19.00 -6.83
N LEU A 18 42.68 20.00 -5.99
CA LEU A 18 41.71 19.89 -4.89
C LEU A 18 40.25 20.13 -5.33
N TRP A 19 40.01 20.30 -6.64
CA TRP A 19 38.69 20.44 -7.25
C TRP A 19 38.37 19.29 -8.24
N ALA A 20 38.87 18.09 -7.95
CA ALA A 20 38.22 16.89 -8.47
C ALA A 20 36.82 16.80 -7.82
N PRO A 21 35.71 16.83 -8.59
CA PRO A 21 34.39 16.61 -8.02
C PRO A 21 34.37 15.23 -7.37
N SER A 22 33.96 15.17 -6.09
CA SER A 22 34.08 13.95 -5.30
C SER A 22 33.36 12.78 -5.98
N ASN A 23 34.09 11.69 -6.25
CA ASN A 23 33.61 10.55 -7.03
C ASN A 23 32.30 9.95 -6.48
N SER A 24 32.10 10.09 -5.16
CA SER A 24 30.90 9.75 -4.40
C SER A 24 29.62 10.43 -4.88
N GLY A 25 29.68 11.54 -5.63
CA GLY A 25 28.52 12.13 -6.29
C GLY A 25 28.08 11.36 -7.54
N ALA A 26 29.04 10.92 -8.35
CA ALA A 26 28.79 10.15 -9.57
C ALA A 26 28.36 8.71 -9.24
N GLU A 27 29.00 8.09 -8.24
CA GLU A 27 28.63 6.75 -7.74
C GLU A 27 27.17 6.72 -7.26
N LYS A 28 26.76 7.68 -6.43
CA LYS A 28 25.37 7.81 -5.96
C LYS A 28 24.37 8.05 -7.10
N ALA A 29 24.72 8.84 -8.10
CA ALA A 29 23.86 9.05 -9.27
C ALA A 29 23.68 7.76 -10.10
N VAL A 30 24.73 6.94 -10.21
CA VAL A 30 24.68 5.63 -10.88
C VAL A 30 23.87 4.60 -10.07
N GLU A 31 24.02 4.57 -8.74
CA GLU A 31 23.23 3.71 -7.86
C GLU A 31 21.75 4.09 -7.84
N PHE A 32 21.45 5.39 -7.80
CA PHE A 32 20.09 5.90 -7.97
C PHE A 32 19.50 5.51 -9.33
N GLY A 33 20.24 5.72 -10.43
CA GLY A 33 19.79 5.36 -11.78
C GLY A 33 19.47 3.87 -11.95
N LYS A 34 20.20 2.98 -11.27
CA LYS A 34 19.90 1.54 -11.23
C LYS A 34 18.60 1.21 -10.47
N ASN A 35 18.35 1.92 -9.38
CA ASN A 35 17.27 1.62 -8.43
C ASN A 35 16.03 2.52 -8.55
N PHE A 36 16.03 3.50 -9.46
CA PHE A 36 14.92 4.44 -9.68
C PHE A 36 13.57 3.77 -9.98
N LYS A 37 13.57 2.51 -10.44
CA LYS A 37 12.36 1.71 -10.70
C LYS A 37 11.88 0.90 -9.49
N VAL A 38 12.60 0.89 -8.38
CA VAL A 38 12.16 0.19 -7.17
C VAL A 38 10.98 0.98 -6.58
N PRO A 39 9.79 0.35 -6.43
CA PRO A 39 8.64 1.03 -5.85
C PRO A 39 8.91 1.37 -4.37
N LEU A 40 8.34 2.46 -3.89
CA LEU A 40 8.39 2.77 -2.46
C LEU A 40 7.67 1.69 -1.65
N GLY A 41 8.31 1.23 -0.58
CA GLY A 41 7.67 0.40 0.43
C GLY A 41 6.80 1.25 1.35
N CYS A 42 5.73 0.64 1.87
CA CYS A 42 4.77 1.29 2.77
C CYS A 42 5.33 1.58 4.18
N GLY A 43 6.42 0.92 4.55
CA GLY A 43 7.12 0.98 5.84
C GLY A 43 8.35 0.05 5.79
N CYS A 44 9.24 0.15 6.78
CA CYS A 44 10.42 -0.71 6.91
C CYS A 44 10.68 -1.13 8.37
N SER A 45 9.71 -0.97 9.26
CA SER A 45 9.84 -1.43 10.64
C SER A 45 9.48 -2.92 10.75
N ARG A 46 10.02 -3.59 11.77
CA ARG A 46 9.63 -4.96 12.10
C ARG A 46 8.13 -5.11 12.45
N GLN A 47 7.48 -4.02 12.89
CA GLN A 47 6.04 -4.03 13.13
C GLN A 47 5.27 -4.05 11.81
N ASP A 48 5.70 -3.30 10.78
CA ASP A 48 5.04 -3.29 9.46
C ASP A 48 5.04 -4.70 8.85
N GLU A 49 6.18 -5.39 8.93
CA GLU A 49 6.32 -6.78 8.47
C GLU A 49 5.46 -7.77 9.28
N LEU A 50 5.44 -7.64 10.61
CA LEU A 50 4.60 -8.47 11.48
C LEU A 50 3.11 -8.26 11.19
N ASP A 51 2.69 -7.01 11.03
CA ASP A 51 1.29 -6.64 10.78
C ASP A 51 0.83 -7.14 9.41
N LEU A 52 1.62 -6.96 8.35
CA LEU A 52 1.36 -7.49 7.00
C LEU A 52 1.23 -9.03 6.99
N ASN A 53 2.24 -9.74 7.50
CA ASN A 53 2.28 -11.20 7.49
C ASN A 53 1.15 -11.82 8.35
N SER A 54 0.90 -11.25 9.53
CA SER A 54 -0.19 -11.68 10.40
C SER A 54 -1.55 -11.42 9.76
N ARG A 55 -1.73 -10.30 9.04
CA ARG A 55 -2.97 -9.99 8.34
C ARG A 55 -3.22 -10.96 7.18
N MET A 56 -2.20 -11.30 6.39
CA MET A 56 -2.31 -12.30 5.31
C MET A 56 -2.73 -13.68 5.85
N LYS A 57 -2.11 -14.16 6.94
CA LYS A 57 -2.51 -15.42 7.62
C LYS A 57 -3.94 -15.36 8.16
N SER A 58 -4.32 -14.23 8.73
CA SER A 58 -5.68 -13.99 9.23
C SER A 58 -6.70 -14.06 8.09
N ILE A 59 -6.39 -13.46 6.94
CA ILE A 59 -7.24 -13.46 5.75
C ILE A 59 -7.40 -14.87 5.16
N GLU A 60 -6.32 -15.62 5.02
CA GLU A 60 -6.37 -17.01 4.54
C GLU A 60 -7.30 -17.86 5.42
N ALA A 61 -7.18 -17.72 6.75
CA ALA A 61 -8.05 -18.40 7.70
C ALA A 61 -9.53 -17.97 7.59
N MET A 62 -9.80 -16.67 7.35
CA MET A 62 -11.17 -16.16 7.14
C MET A 62 -11.80 -16.66 5.84
N ILE A 63 -11.07 -16.61 4.72
CA ILE A 63 -11.53 -17.13 3.41
C ILE A 63 -11.82 -18.63 3.51
N ASN A 64 -10.95 -19.40 4.17
CA ASN A 64 -11.14 -20.84 4.34
C ASN A 64 -12.35 -21.16 5.23
N GLU A 65 -12.62 -20.36 6.27
CA GLU A 65 -13.83 -20.51 7.09
C GLU A 65 -15.10 -20.20 6.30
N TYR A 66 -15.15 -19.11 5.53
CA TYR A 66 -16.28 -18.83 4.65
C TYR A 66 -16.56 -19.98 3.68
N LYS A 67 -15.51 -20.51 3.02
CA LYS A 67 -15.63 -21.68 2.13
C LYS A 67 -16.13 -22.93 2.85
N ALA A 68 -15.80 -23.12 4.13
CA ALA A 68 -16.28 -24.24 4.96
C ALA A 68 -17.73 -24.06 5.44
N LEU A 69 -18.19 -22.82 5.62
CA LEU A 69 -19.56 -22.48 5.99
C LEU A 69 -20.52 -22.51 4.79
N MET A 70 -20.09 -22.09 3.59
CA MET A 70 -20.92 -22.03 2.38
C MET A 70 -21.81 -23.27 2.11
N PRO A 71 -21.32 -24.53 2.22
CA PRO A 71 -22.14 -25.72 2.00
C PRO A 71 -23.31 -25.89 2.98
N GLN A 72 -23.26 -25.26 4.16
CA GLN A 72 -24.31 -25.35 5.18
C GLN A 72 -25.54 -24.50 4.83
N TYR A 73 -25.34 -23.47 4.00
CA TYR A 73 -26.36 -22.49 3.61
C TYR A 73 -26.80 -22.60 2.13
N SER A 74 -26.16 -23.46 1.35
CA SER A 74 -26.36 -23.57 -0.11
C SER A 74 -27.67 -24.26 -0.52
N SER A 75 -28.19 -25.16 0.31
CA SER A 75 -29.36 -26.00 0.00
C SER A 75 -30.71 -25.29 0.10
N GLY A 76 -30.81 -24.23 0.91
CA GLY A 76 -32.09 -23.62 1.29
C GLY A 76 -32.46 -22.30 0.59
N LYS A 77 -31.57 -21.72 -0.23
CA LYS A 77 -31.66 -20.31 -0.67
C LYS A 77 -31.99 -19.36 0.50
N GLN A 78 -31.31 -19.57 1.63
CA GLN A 78 -31.57 -18.79 2.84
C GLN A 78 -31.15 -17.33 2.62
N THR A 79 -32.04 -16.39 2.92
CA THR A 79 -31.74 -14.96 2.94
C THR A 79 -30.93 -14.60 4.18
N LEU A 80 -30.08 -13.59 4.08
CA LEU A 80 -29.29 -13.13 5.22
C LEU A 80 -30.20 -12.48 6.27
N THR A 81 -30.04 -12.87 7.54
CA THR A 81 -30.61 -12.18 8.70
C THR A 81 -29.49 -11.67 9.62
N PRO A 82 -29.77 -10.73 10.55
CA PRO A 82 -28.78 -10.28 11.53
C PRO A 82 -28.18 -11.43 12.35
N GLU A 83 -28.98 -12.44 12.71
CA GLU A 83 -28.56 -13.60 13.50
C GLU A 83 -27.61 -14.50 12.70
N ILE A 84 -27.91 -14.72 11.42
CA ILE A 84 -27.04 -15.51 10.52
C ILE A 84 -25.74 -14.76 10.26
N ARG A 85 -25.80 -13.45 9.96
CA ARG A 85 -24.62 -12.59 9.77
C ARG A 85 -23.73 -12.64 11.02
N SER A 86 -24.32 -12.49 12.20
CA SER A 86 -23.64 -12.58 13.50
C SER A 86 -23.00 -13.96 13.73
N THR A 87 -23.71 -15.05 13.40
CA THR A 87 -23.20 -16.43 13.54
C THR A 87 -22.00 -16.69 12.64
N VAL A 88 -22.12 -16.37 11.35
CA VAL A 88 -21.05 -16.51 10.34
C VAL A 88 -19.85 -15.67 10.73
N GLN A 89 -20.04 -14.37 11.02
CA GLN A 89 -18.98 -13.48 11.46
C GLN A 89 -18.34 -13.94 12.77
N SER A 90 -19.09 -14.53 13.71
CA SER A 90 -18.52 -15.04 14.96
C SER A 90 -17.55 -16.21 14.72
N SER A 91 -17.88 -17.12 13.80
CA SER A 91 -16.98 -18.23 13.43
C SER A 91 -15.74 -17.75 12.67
N VAL A 92 -15.94 -16.89 11.67
CA VAL A 92 -14.87 -16.26 10.88
C VAL A 92 -13.91 -15.48 11.77
N ASN A 93 -14.44 -14.66 12.71
CA ASN A 93 -13.62 -13.92 13.66
C ASN A 93 -12.92 -14.82 14.69
N ALA A 94 -13.45 -16.02 15.00
CA ALA A 94 -12.74 -16.99 15.83
C ALA A 94 -11.52 -17.56 15.09
N LYS A 95 -11.66 -17.91 13.80
CA LYS A 95 -10.53 -18.35 12.96
C LYS A 95 -9.50 -17.24 12.75
N ARG A 96 -9.95 -16.00 12.50
CA ARG A 96 -9.10 -14.80 12.43
C ARG A 96 -8.22 -14.66 13.68
N ARG A 97 -8.84 -14.68 14.87
CA ARG A 97 -8.12 -14.57 16.16
C ARG A 97 -7.15 -15.72 16.41
N ALA A 98 -7.44 -16.92 15.93
CA ALA A 98 -6.57 -18.09 16.08
C ALA A 98 -5.37 -18.08 15.11
N ALA A 99 -5.51 -17.48 13.93
CA ALA A 99 -4.45 -17.37 12.92
C ALA A 99 -3.55 -16.13 13.10
N LYS A 100 -4.03 -15.11 13.82
CA LYS A 100 -3.31 -13.87 14.10
C LYS A 100 -2.05 -14.12 14.92
N GLU A 101 -0.94 -13.49 14.53
CA GLU A 101 0.31 -13.55 15.30
C GLU A 101 0.28 -12.67 16.56
N PRO A 102 0.85 -13.14 17.69
CA PRO A 102 1.00 -12.31 18.89
C PRO A 102 1.78 -11.01 18.62
N GLY A 103 1.26 -9.88 19.10
CA GLY A 103 1.89 -8.57 18.92
C GLY A 103 1.59 -7.87 17.59
N ALA A 104 0.94 -8.54 16.64
CA ALA A 104 0.44 -7.89 15.42
C ALA A 104 -0.74 -6.96 15.72
N ARG A 105 -0.78 -5.82 15.05
CA ARG A 105 -1.88 -4.85 15.11
C ARG A 105 -2.95 -5.26 14.11
N ASP A 106 -4.21 -5.08 14.51
CA ASP A 106 -5.34 -5.16 13.58
C ASP A 106 -5.86 -3.75 13.39
N TYR A 107 -6.25 -3.43 12.16
CA TYR A 107 -7.03 -2.23 11.84
C TYR A 107 -8.27 -2.67 11.09
N GLY A 108 -9.39 -2.03 11.43
CA GLY A 108 -10.68 -2.30 10.81
C GLY A 108 -11.07 -1.23 9.80
N ALA A 109 -12.10 -1.55 9.03
CA ALA A 109 -12.91 -0.57 8.37
C ALA A 109 -14.38 -1.00 8.43
N ASN A 110 -15.26 -0.13 7.97
CA ASN A 110 -16.67 -0.41 7.82
C ASN A 110 -17.26 0.45 6.69
N THR A 111 -17.88 -0.19 5.71
CA THR A 111 -18.81 0.46 4.77
C THR A 111 -20.21 0.55 5.35
N SER A 112 -20.79 1.75 5.33
CA SER A 112 -22.17 2.00 5.73
C SER A 112 -23.13 1.46 4.67
N ASP A 113 -24.00 0.54 5.08
CA ASP A 113 -25.05 -0.01 4.20
C ASP A 113 -26.08 1.06 3.74
N LEU A 114 -26.15 2.22 4.43
CA LEU A 114 -27.06 3.35 4.10
C LEU A 114 -26.46 4.36 3.11
N THR A 115 -25.18 4.74 3.30
CA THR A 115 -24.54 5.81 2.52
C THR A 115 -23.56 5.29 1.47
N CYS A 116 -23.24 3.99 1.51
CA CYS A 116 -22.15 3.37 0.76
C CYS A 116 -20.78 4.05 0.96
N GLY A 117 -20.63 4.82 2.05
CA GLY A 117 -19.38 5.43 2.47
C GLY A 117 -18.60 4.50 3.39
N THR A 118 -17.28 4.49 3.24
CA THR A 118 -16.37 3.68 4.07
C THR A 118 -15.64 4.55 5.08
N THR A 119 -15.58 4.09 6.32
CA THR A 119 -14.66 4.61 7.33
C THR A 119 -13.57 3.56 7.56
N ILE A 120 -12.31 3.94 7.39
CA ILE A 120 -11.14 3.10 7.73
C ILE A 120 -10.50 3.70 8.98
N ASP A 121 -10.15 2.84 9.94
CA ASP A 121 -9.47 3.22 11.19
C ASP A 121 -8.36 4.27 10.94
N GLU A 122 -8.41 5.40 11.65
CA GLU A 122 -7.46 6.49 11.48
C GLU A 122 -6.03 6.08 11.87
N ALA A 123 -5.89 5.10 12.76
CA ALA A 123 -4.61 4.55 13.17
C ALA A 123 -4.04 3.50 12.18
N ALA A 124 -4.78 3.13 11.13
CA ALA A 124 -4.32 2.16 10.14
C ALA A 124 -3.04 2.62 9.45
N THR A 125 -1.99 1.81 9.56
CA THR A 125 -0.67 2.07 8.95
C THR A 125 -0.79 2.19 7.42
N PRO A 126 0.12 2.93 6.75
CA PRO A 126 0.13 3.01 5.29
C PRO A 126 0.15 1.63 4.60
N CYS A 127 0.81 0.65 5.22
CA CYS A 127 0.87 -0.74 4.75
C CYS A 127 -0.48 -1.46 4.73
N LEU A 128 -1.34 -1.22 5.73
CA LEU A 128 -2.64 -1.90 5.83
C LEU A 128 -3.79 -1.07 5.25
N ARG A 129 -3.71 0.26 5.30
CA ARG A 129 -4.81 1.16 4.88
C ARG A 129 -5.25 0.94 3.44
N GLY A 130 -4.30 0.74 2.51
CA GLY A 130 -4.60 0.51 1.10
C GLY A 130 -5.31 -0.83 0.84
N ALA A 131 -4.84 -1.91 1.49
CA ALA A 131 -5.43 -3.23 1.35
C ALA A 131 -6.84 -3.29 1.96
N VAL A 132 -7.04 -2.66 3.13
CA VAL A 132 -8.36 -2.55 3.76
C VAL A 132 -9.32 -1.71 2.91
N ASP A 133 -8.85 -0.65 2.23
CA ASP A 133 -9.71 0.08 1.28
C ASP A 133 -10.09 -0.75 0.04
N ASP A 134 -9.17 -1.58 -0.46
CA ASP A 134 -9.44 -2.49 -1.58
C ASP A 134 -10.47 -3.59 -1.20
N HIS A 135 -10.50 -4.02 0.07
CA HIS A 135 -11.59 -4.83 0.63
C HIS A 135 -12.91 -4.06 0.58
N GLU A 136 -12.97 -2.93 1.27
CA GLU A 136 -14.18 -2.14 1.47
C GLU A 136 -14.77 -1.63 0.15
N LYS A 137 -13.93 -1.45 -0.87
CA LYS A 137 -14.38 -1.15 -2.23
C LYS A 137 -15.39 -2.18 -2.76
N VAL A 138 -15.22 -3.46 -2.43
CA VAL A 138 -16.18 -4.51 -2.81
C VAL A 138 -17.54 -4.25 -2.15
N HIS A 139 -17.57 -3.94 -0.85
CA HIS A 139 -18.79 -3.57 -0.13
C HIS A 139 -19.41 -2.27 -0.65
N ARG A 140 -18.61 -1.25 -0.98
CA ARG A 140 -19.09 0.01 -1.58
C ARG A 140 -19.76 -0.22 -2.92
N ASP A 141 -19.17 -1.03 -3.79
CA ASP A 141 -19.68 -1.27 -5.14
C ASP A 141 -20.93 -2.17 -5.09
N ALA A 142 -20.96 -3.15 -4.18
CA ALA A 142 -22.17 -3.92 -3.86
C ALA A 142 -23.30 -3.00 -3.33
N CYS A 143 -23.00 -2.10 -2.38
CA CYS A 143 -23.97 -1.14 -1.85
C CYS A 143 -24.55 -0.22 -2.94
N LYS A 144 -23.70 0.36 -3.80
CA LYS A 144 -24.12 1.26 -4.89
C LYS A 144 -24.93 0.58 -5.99
N SER A 145 -24.79 -0.73 -6.17
CA SER A 145 -25.55 -1.49 -7.19
C SER A 145 -26.96 -1.87 -6.73
N HIS A 146 -27.26 -1.79 -5.44
CA HIS A 146 -28.57 -2.07 -4.87
C HIS A 146 -29.36 -0.78 -4.54
N LYS A 147 -30.66 -0.92 -4.30
CA LYS A 147 -31.56 0.19 -3.93
C LYS A 147 -32.19 -0.10 -2.57
N GLY A 148 -32.15 0.89 -1.68
CA GLY A 148 -32.81 0.86 -0.37
C GLY A 148 -31.89 0.52 0.80
N ALA A 149 -32.29 0.93 2.00
CA ALA A 149 -31.51 0.83 3.23
C ALA A 149 -31.14 -0.61 3.63
N ASP A 150 -32.07 -1.55 3.45
CA ASP A 150 -31.96 -2.94 3.93
C ASP A 150 -31.49 -3.91 2.85
N TRP A 151 -30.80 -3.43 1.80
CA TRP A 151 -30.37 -4.28 0.68
C TRP A 151 -29.57 -5.51 1.12
N ARG A 152 -28.78 -5.38 2.21
CA ARG A 152 -28.05 -6.47 2.87
C ARG A 152 -28.89 -7.64 3.35
N TYR A 153 -30.15 -7.43 3.70
CA TYR A 153 -31.02 -8.51 4.20
C TYR A 153 -31.90 -9.11 3.09
N ASN A 154 -31.79 -8.58 1.86
CA ASN A 154 -32.39 -9.16 0.66
C ASN A 154 -31.44 -10.11 -0.11
N GLN A 155 -30.14 -10.15 0.24
CA GLN A 155 -29.17 -11.05 -0.38
C GLN A 155 -29.24 -12.47 0.21
N LEU A 156 -28.81 -13.49 -0.55
CA LEU A 156 -28.66 -14.84 0.00
C LEU A 156 -27.42 -14.90 0.92
N VAL A 157 -27.46 -15.78 1.93
CA VAL A 157 -26.32 -15.99 2.85
C VAL A 157 -25.05 -16.39 2.08
N VAL A 158 -25.19 -17.17 1.01
CA VAL A 158 -24.06 -17.56 0.13
C VAL A 158 -23.50 -16.41 -0.70
N ASP A 159 -24.34 -15.46 -1.15
CA ASP A 159 -23.89 -14.29 -1.92
C ASP A 159 -23.11 -13.34 -1.01
N TYR A 160 -23.61 -13.13 0.22
CA TYR A 160 -22.92 -12.41 1.29
C TYR A 160 -21.52 -12.99 1.57
N MET A 161 -21.42 -14.31 1.79
CA MET A 161 -20.14 -14.95 2.06
C MET A 161 -19.19 -14.89 0.84
N GLN A 162 -19.73 -14.94 -0.39
CA GLN A 162 -18.94 -14.77 -1.60
C GLN A 162 -18.44 -13.33 -1.77
N GLU A 163 -19.23 -12.32 -1.37
CA GLU A 163 -18.79 -10.92 -1.35
C GLU A 163 -17.63 -10.72 -0.36
N GLU A 164 -17.75 -11.25 0.86
CA GLU A 164 -16.68 -11.20 1.87
C GLU A 164 -15.42 -11.93 1.39
N ILE A 165 -15.53 -13.11 0.76
CA ILE A 165 -14.40 -13.81 0.12
C ILE A 165 -13.75 -12.92 -0.94
N ASN A 166 -14.54 -12.22 -1.76
CA ASN A 166 -14.02 -11.34 -2.81
C ASN A 166 -13.30 -10.12 -2.24
N GLY A 167 -13.84 -9.51 -1.17
CA GLY A 167 -13.19 -8.42 -0.42
C GLY A 167 -11.87 -8.86 0.19
N TYR A 168 -11.87 -9.98 0.91
CA TYR A 168 -10.66 -10.55 1.51
C TYR A 168 -9.62 -10.98 0.47
N GLN A 169 -10.03 -11.48 -0.71
CA GLN A 169 -9.07 -11.77 -1.78
C GLN A 169 -8.41 -10.51 -2.31
N LYS A 170 -9.17 -9.41 -2.51
CA LYS A 170 -8.61 -8.11 -2.92
C LYS A 170 -7.64 -7.54 -1.89
N GLU A 171 -7.97 -7.68 -0.62
CA GLU A 171 -7.09 -7.33 0.49
C GLU A 171 -5.80 -8.16 0.45
N TRP A 172 -5.89 -9.48 0.30
CA TRP A 172 -4.73 -10.38 0.21
C TRP A 172 -3.83 -10.07 -0.99
N ASP A 173 -4.42 -9.88 -2.18
CA ASP A 173 -3.71 -9.52 -3.41
C ASP A 173 -2.86 -8.25 -3.16
N ARG A 174 -3.47 -7.23 -2.52
CA ARG A 174 -2.79 -5.96 -2.21
C ARG A 174 -1.69 -6.12 -1.16
N LEU A 175 -1.92 -6.88 -0.08
CA LEU A 175 -0.91 -7.14 0.94
C LEU A 175 0.31 -7.85 0.35
N GLN A 176 0.10 -8.81 -0.56
CA GLN A 176 1.18 -9.50 -1.24
C GLN A 176 2.02 -8.54 -2.12
N GLU A 177 1.40 -7.56 -2.78
CA GLU A 177 2.12 -6.48 -3.44
C GLU A 177 2.91 -5.60 -2.47
N GLU A 178 2.32 -5.17 -1.35
CA GLU A 178 2.99 -4.31 -0.38
C GLU A 178 4.18 -5.02 0.29
N VAL A 179 4.08 -6.33 0.57
CA VAL A 179 5.21 -7.15 1.02
C VAL A 179 6.33 -7.18 -0.03
N ASN A 180 6.00 -7.36 -1.31
CA ASN A 180 7.00 -7.37 -2.39
C ASN A 180 7.68 -5.99 -2.56
N LYS A 181 6.90 -4.90 -2.49
CA LYS A 181 7.42 -3.52 -2.50
C LYS A 181 8.35 -3.27 -1.31
N MET A 182 7.91 -3.67 -0.11
CA MET A 182 8.68 -3.55 1.14
C MET A 182 9.99 -4.33 1.08
N GLN A 183 9.98 -5.60 0.65
CA GLN A 183 11.20 -6.42 0.54
C GLN A 183 12.24 -5.77 -0.39
N ALA A 184 11.82 -5.31 -1.57
CA ALA A 184 12.71 -4.61 -2.50
C ALA A 184 13.20 -3.28 -1.91
N TYR A 185 12.28 -2.43 -1.45
CA TYR A 185 12.59 -1.08 -0.95
C TYR A 185 13.46 -1.08 0.30
N CYS A 186 13.13 -1.90 1.29
CA CYS A 186 13.81 -1.90 2.58
C CYS A 186 15.20 -2.57 2.53
N SER A 187 15.51 -3.32 1.46
CA SER A 187 16.86 -3.83 1.17
C SER A 187 17.84 -2.75 0.69
N LEU A 188 17.34 -1.59 0.24
CA LEU A 188 18.16 -0.49 -0.26
C LEU A 188 18.82 0.29 0.89
N ASP A 189 20.00 0.85 0.60
CA ASP A 189 20.70 1.76 1.49
C ASP A 189 19.80 2.94 1.94
N PRO A 190 19.86 3.37 3.23
CA PRO A 190 19.01 4.44 3.73
C PRO A 190 19.09 5.74 2.93
N SER A 191 20.26 6.08 2.39
CA SER A 191 20.42 7.30 1.57
C SER A 191 19.80 7.19 0.18
N LEU A 192 19.72 5.97 -0.37
CA LEU A 192 19.05 5.70 -1.64
C LEU A 192 17.52 5.69 -1.46
N ARG A 193 17.02 5.10 -0.37
CA ARG A 193 15.61 5.20 0.04
C ARG A 193 15.16 6.66 0.15
N GLN A 194 15.92 7.48 0.88
CA GLN A 194 15.65 8.91 1.01
C GLN A 194 15.61 9.65 -0.34
N ALA A 195 16.50 9.30 -1.28
CA ALA A 195 16.48 9.88 -2.62
C ALA A 195 15.23 9.48 -3.43
N LEU A 196 14.78 8.22 -3.32
CA LEU A 196 13.54 7.75 -3.95
C LEU A 196 12.31 8.44 -3.37
N GLU A 197 12.24 8.63 -2.05
CA GLU A 197 11.17 9.39 -1.37
C GLU A 197 11.13 10.85 -1.84
N GLN A 198 12.28 11.51 -1.94
CA GLN A 198 12.39 12.90 -2.40
C GLN A 198 11.92 13.07 -3.85
N GLU A 199 12.32 12.16 -4.74
CA GLU A 199 11.93 12.18 -6.14
C GLU A 199 10.45 11.84 -6.32
N ALA A 200 9.91 10.84 -5.61
CA ALA A 200 8.47 10.54 -5.63
C ALA A 200 7.64 11.74 -5.14
N ALA A 201 8.07 12.40 -4.07
CA ALA A 201 7.43 13.63 -3.59
C ALA A 201 7.56 14.79 -4.59
N GLN A 202 8.65 14.86 -5.38
CA GLN A 202 8.81 15.83 -6.45
C GLN A 202 7.85 15.57 -7.61
N GLN A 203 7.73 14.31 -8.07
CA GLN A 203 6.77 13.91 -9.10
C GLN A 203 5.33 14.23 -8.68
N GLN A 204 4.96 13.97 -7.41
CA GLN A 204 3.64 14.31 -6.88
C GLN A 204 3.40 15.84 -6.89
N ARG A 205 4.37 16.66 -6.45
CA ARG A 205 4.27 18.14 -6.52
C ARG A 205 4.09 18.65 -7.96
N LEU A 206 4.81 18.04 -8.92
CA LEU A 206 4.70 18.38 -10.34
C LEU A 206 3.32 18.03 -10.91
N LYS A 207 2.78 16.85 -10.56
CA LYS A 207 1.43 16.44 -10.93
C LYS A 207 0.36 17.40 -10.39
N GLU A 208 0.42 17.73 -9.11
CA GLU A 208 -0.49 18.70 -8.50
C GLU A 208 -0.38 20.11 -9.10
N ALA A 209 0.80 20.51 -9.56
CA ALA A 209 0.97 21.76 -10.30
C ALA A 209 0.32 21.70 -11.69
N ALA A 210 0.49 20.60 -12.42
CA ALA A 210 -0.15 20.38 -13.73
C ALA A 210 -1.68 20.34 -13.62
N ASP A 211 -2.22 19.58 -12.66
CA ASP A 211 -3.66 19.46 -12.43
C ASP A 211 -4.30 20.83 -12.10
N ARG A 212 -3.60 21.69 -11.33
CA ARG A 212 -4.03 23.07 -11.07
C ARG A 212 -4.03 23.95 -12.32
N VAL A 213 -2.99 23.86 -13.16
CA VAL A 213 -2.90 24.63 -14.41
C VAL A 213 -4.00 24.22 -15.39
N ASP A 214 -4.27 22.92 -15.54
CA ASP A 214 -5.33 22.44 -16.42
C ASP A 214 -6.73 22.67 -15.85
N GLY A 215 -6.89 22.69 -14.52
CA GLY A 215 -8.10 23.17 -13.85
C GLY A 215 -8.39 24.64 -14.19
N LEU A 216 -7.40 25.53 -14.03
CA LEU A 216 -7.52 26.94 -14.40
C LEU A 216 -7.85 27.13 -15.89
N ARG A 217 -7.22 26.36 -16.79
CA ARG A 217 -7.52 26.39 -18.24
C ARG A 217 -8.94 25.95 -18.58
N LYS A 218 -9.58 25.10 -17.77
CA LYS A 218 -10.98 24.69 -17.94
C LYS A 218 -11.99 25.71 -17.41
N VAL A 219 -11.58 26.58 -16.48
CA VAL A 219 -12.42 27.66 -15.93
C VAL A 219 -12.31 28.95 -16.76
N LEU A 220 -11.20 29.15 -17.46
CA LEU A 220 -10.94 30.32 -18.32
C LEU A 220 -11.30 30.10 -19.81
N ARG A 221 -12.15 29.11 -20.11
CA ARG A 221 -12.66 28.79 -21.45
C ARG A 221 -14.18 28.69 -21.42
#